data_AF-A0A7S0N162-F1
#
_entry.id   AF-A0A7S0N162-F1
#
_cell.length_a   1.000
_cell.length_b   1.000
_cell.length_c   1.000
_cell.angle_alpha   90.00
_cell.angle_beta   90.00
_cell.angle_gamma   90.00
#
_symmetry.space_group_name_H-M   'P 1'
#
loop_
_entity.id
_entity.type
_entity.pdbx_description
1 polymer ?
#
loop_
_entity_poly.entity_id
_entity_poly.type
_entity_poly.pdbx_seq_one_letter_code
_entity_poly.pdbx_strand_id
1 'polypeptide(L)'
;ETEEEEGEERSAPFDKGNGLSKSRVQIQLSPFAQMWDLLSNWVTPATGAYLAGLSADSAALAGPHLSDVTAAISGSISRYLHAALRTLRVPLSAQTLENELVSILATFRFRGAAPHLPADRWMLLVLVLLESISRKRLPALREHLQRGDIRAVLLDELASTKTSVAEFDAFVGLCLDPVV
;
A
#
# COMPACT_ATOMS: atom_id res chain seq x y z
N GLU A 1 -63.42 29.05 -33.94
CA GLU A 1 -64.20 28.07 -34.72
C GLU A 1 -63.19 27.19 -35.44
N THR A 2 -62.92 26.03 -34.83
CA THR A 2 -63.43 24.68 -35.20
C THR A 2 -62.52 24.08 -36.27
N GLU A 3 -61.61 23.20 -35.85
CA GLU A 3 -61.78 21.74 -35.84
C GLU A 3 -61.87 21.20 -37.26
N GLU A 4 -60.87 20.40 -37.65
CA GLU A 4 -61.06 19.26 -38.54
C GLU A 4 -59.86 18.30 -38.35
N GLU A 5 -60.21 17.14 -37.81
CA GLU A 5 -59.49 15.85 -37.89
C GLU A 5 -59.26 15.53 -39.39
N GLU A 6 -58.28 14.76 -39.83
CA GLU A 6 -58.08 13.31 -39.66
C GLU A 6 -57.12 12.92 -40.82
N GLY A 7 -56.31 11.87 -40.72
CA GLY A 7 -55.64 11.34 -41.93
C GLY A 7 -54.28 10.69 -41.72
N GLU A 8 -54.34 9.42 -41.34
CA GLU A 8 -53.29 8.41 -41.34
C GLU A 8 -52.59 8.26 -42.70
N GLU A 9 -51.24 8.21 -42.74
CA GLU A 9 -50.52 7.20 -43.53
C GLU A 9 -49.01 7.12 -43.24
N ARG A 10 -48.56 5.86 -43.19
CA ARG A 10 -47.21 5.31 -43.03
C ARG A 10 -46.06 6.13 -43.62
N SER A 11 -44.97 6.21 -42.86
CA SER A 11 -43.62 5.95 -43.36
C SER A 11 -42.68 5.66 -42.19
N ALA A 12 -42.22 4.41 -42.07
CA ALA A 12 -41.03 4.12 -41.26
C ALA A 12 -39.79 4.55 -42.03
N PRO A 13 -38.80 5.16 -41.37
CA PRO A 13 -37.45 5.05 -41.86
C PRO A 13 -36.47 4.62 -40.77
N PHE A 14 -35.77 3.54 -41.11
CA PHE A 14 -34.34 3.38 -40.91
C PHE A 14 -33.78 3.50 -39.49
N ASP A 15 -33.63 2.31 -38.90
CA ASP A 15 -32.52 1.93 -38.02
C ASP A 15 -31.17 2.46 -38.55
N LYS A 16 -30.67 3.54 -37.96
CA LYS A 16 -29.28 3.98 -38.10
C LYS A 16 -28.83 4.67 -36.82
N GLY A 17 -28.10 3.93 -36.01
CA GLY A 17 -27.33 4.53 -34.94
C GLY A 17 -26.90 3.51 -33.91
N ASN A 18 -26.16 2.49 -34.36
CA ASN A 18 -25.33 1.66 -33.50
C ASN A 18 -24.37 2.60 -32.74
N GLY A 19 -24.85 3.11 -31.61
CA GLY A 19 -24.04 3.73 -30.59
C GLY A 19 -23.19 2.62 -30.01
N LEU A 20 -22.11 2.30 -30.72
CA LEU A 20 -20.95 1.64 -30.16
C LEU A 20 -20.50 2.58 -29.04
N SER A 21 -21.05 2.36 -27.85
CA SER A 21 -20.45 2.73 -26.58
C SER A 21 -19.02 2.23 -26.69
N LYS A 22 -18.11 3.13 -27.08
CA LYS A 22 -16.68 2.90 -27.01
C LYS A 22 -16.44 2.63 -25.53
N SER A 23 -16.49 1.35 -25.17
CA SER A 23 -16.19 0.89 -23.84
C SER A 23 -14.75 1.30 -23.61
N ARG A 24 -14.58 2.40 -22.89
CA ARG A 24 -13.28 2.94 -22.54
C ARG A 24 -12.66 1.87 -21.65
N VAL A 25 -11.79 1.05 -22.24
CA VAL A 25 -11.07 0.03 -21.49
C VAL A 25 -10.26 0.75 -20.43
N GLN A 26 -10.76 0.79 -19.19
CA GLN A 26 -9.99 1.22 -18.04
C GLN A 26 -9.07 0.05 -17.71
N ILE A 27 -7.79 0.20 -18.03
CA ILE A 27 -6.75 -0.72 -17.57
C ILE A 27 -6.59 -0.45 -16.07
N GLN A 28 -7.36 -1.18 -15.25
CA GLN A 28 -7.19 -1.16 -13.80
C GLN A 28 -6.14 -2.20 -13.43
N LEU A 29 -5.06 -1.76 -12.80
CA LEU A 29 -4.04 -2.64 -12.23
C LEU A 29 -4.68 -3.54 -11.16
N SER A 30 -4.17 -4.76 -11.01
CA SER A 30 -4.57 -5.61 -9.88
C SER A 30 -4.20 -4.94 -8.55
N PRO A 31 -4.89 -5.27 -7.43
CA PRO A 31 -4.55 -4.69 -6.13
C PRO A 31 -3.10 -4.95 -5.71
N PHE A 32 -2.55 -6.10 -6.07
CA PHE A 32 -1.13 -6.40 -5.92
C PHE A 32 -0.26 -5.43 -6.72
N ALA A 33 -0.55 -5.26 -8.02
CA ALA A 33 0.24 -4.41 -8.90
C ALA A 33 0.19 -2.93 -8.48
N GLN A 34 -0.95 -2.47 -7.96
CA GLN A 34 -1.08 -1.11 -7.39
C GLN A 34 -0.18 -0.93 -6.15
N MET A 35 -0.17 -1.90 -5.23
CA MET A 35 0.70 -1.85 -4.05
C MET A 35 2.18 -1.99 -4.42
N TRP A 36 2.49 -2.85 -5.39
CA TRP A 36 3.83 -3.05 -5.89
C TRP A 36 4.37 -1.77 -6.54
N ASP A 37 3.62 -1.16 -7.44
CA ASP A 37 3.99 0.10 -8.09
C ASP A 37 4.18 1.22 -7.07
N LEU A 38 3.28 1.33 -6.09
CA LEU A 38 3.41 2.32 -5.02
C LEU A 38 4.67 2.12 -4.20
N LEU A 39 4.91 0.90 -3.71
CA LEU A 39 6.06 0.58 -2.87
C LEU A 39 7.38 0.72 -3.64
N SER A 40 7.44 0.21 -4.87
CA SER A 40 8.65 0.30 -5.70
C SER A 40 9.01 1.73 -6.08
N ASN A 41 8.03 2.63 -6.16
CA ASN A 41 8.27 4.06 -6.35
C ASN A 41 8.78 4.77 -5.08
N TRP A 42 8.57 4.19 -3.89
CA TRP A 42 8.97 4.78 -2.62
C TRP A 42 10.28 4.22 -2.10
N VAL A 43 10.44 2.90 -2.13
CA VAL A 43 11.62 2.20 -1.61
C VAL A 43 12.82 2.57 -2.47
N THR A 44 13.96 2.82 -1.85
CA THR A 44 15.21 3.13 -2.54
C THR A 44 16.34 2.24 -2.03
N PRO A 45 17.50 2.18 -2.70
CA PRO A 45 18.68 1.48 -2.18
C PRO A 45 19.07 1.87 -0.74
N ALA A 46 18.75 3.11 -0.32
CA ALA A 46 18.92 3.56 1.05
C ALA A 46 18.05 2.78 2.06
N THR A 47 16.87 2.30 1.66
CA THR A 47 16.00 1.45 2.49
C THR A 47 16.65 0.11 2.78
N GLY A 48 17.15 -0.56 1.73
CA GLY A 48 17.87 -1.83 1.88
C GLY A 48 19.14 -1.69 2.71
N ALA A 49 19.93 -0.62 2.47
CA ALA A 49 21.12 -0.31 3.25
C ALA A 49 20.80 -0.04 4.73
N TYR A 50 19.76 0.75 5.01
CA TYR A 50 19.29 1.02 6.36
C TYR A 50 18.86 -0.26 7.09
N LEU A 51 18.09 -1.12 6.43
CA LEU A 51 17.67 -2.41 6.98
C LEU A 51 18.88 -3.33 7.21
N ALA A 52 19.89 -3.31 6.34
CA ALA A 52 21.14 -4.06 6.52
C ALA A 52 22.06 -3.50 7.63
N GLY A 53 21.72 -2.36 8.24
CA GLY A 53 22.52 -1.70 9.28
C GLY A 53 23.66 -0.82 8.73
N LEU A 54 23.68 -0.56 7.42
CA LEU A 54 24.70 0.23 6.74
C LEU A 54 24.31 1.73 6.77
N SER A 55 24.65 2.42 7.88
CA SER A 55 24.64 3.89 8.10
C SER A 55 23.36 4.74 7.84
N ALA A 56 23.22 5.80 8.63
CA ALA A 56 22.21 6.87 8.55
C ALA A 56 22.46 7.90 7.43
N ASP A 57 23.65 7.94 6.82
CA ASP A 57 23.92 8.78 5.63
C ASP A 57 23.05 8.39 4.42
N SER A 58 22.43 7.21 4.49
CA SER A 58 21.40 6.73 3.58
C SER A 58 20.19 7.66 3.49
N ALA A 59 19.82 8.35 4.58
CA ALA A 59 18.76 9.36 4.56
C ALA A 59 19.17 10.62 3.76
N ALA A 60 20.46 10.95 3.69
CA ALA A 60 20.95 12.04 2.83
C ALA A 60 20.90 11.67 1.34
N LEU A 61 20.87 10.37 1.00
CA LEU A 61 20.66 9.87 -0.36
C LEU A 61 19.18 9.91 -0.79
N ALA A 62 18.25 9.92 0.16
CA ALA A 62 16.84 10.22 -0.09
C ALA A 62 16.70 11.73 -0.24
N GLY A 63 16.73 12.23 -1.50
CA GLY A 63 16.63 13.67 -1.78
C GLY A 63 15.41 14.36 -1.14
N PRO A 64 15.24 15.68 -1.33
CA PRO A 64 14.42 16.54 -0.46
C PRO A 64 13.06 15.95 -0.12
N HIS A 65 12.83 15.69 1.17
CA HIS A 65 11.54 15.23 1.68
C HIS A 65 10.49 16.33 1.50
N LEU A 66 9.37 16.00 0.86
CA LEU A 66 8.17 16.83 0.96
C LEU A 66 7.65 16.65 2.41
N SER A 67 7.89 17.66 3.25
CA SER A 67 7.59 17.62 4.70
C SER A 67 6.15 17.20 4.99
N ASP A 68 5.22 17.69 4.19
CA ASP A 68 3.79 17.53 4.43
C ASP A 68 3.30 16.12 4.07
N VAL A 69 3.82 15.57 2.97
CA VAL A 69 3.51 14.20 2.52
C VAL A 69 4.09 13.19 3.50
N THR A 70 5.33 13.43 3.94
CA THR A 70 6.00 12.58 4.93
C THR A 70 5.23 12.60 6.25
N ALA A 71 4.79 13.77 6.72
CA ALA A 71 3.98 13.88 7.93
C ALA A 71 2.63 13.14 7.80
N ALA A 72 1.94 13.28 6.66
CA ALA A 72 0.67 12.59 6.42
C ALA A 72 0.82 11.06 6.38
N ILE A 73 1.90 10.56 5.77
CA ILE A 73 2.21 9.12 5.70
C ILE A 73 2.64 8.61 7.08
N SER A 74 3.48 9.34 7.81
CA SER A 74 3.87 8.97 9.18
C SER A 74 2.69 8.91 10.14
N GLY A 75 1.78 9.89 10.09
CA GLY A 75 0.53 9.85 10.85
C GLY A 75 -0.37 8.67 10.45
N SER A 76 -0.34 8.31 9.16
CA SER A 76 -1.04 7.12 8.66
C SER A 76 -0.42 5.82 9.16
N ILE A 77 0.90 5.73 9.19
CA ILE A 77 1.59 4.54 9.66
C ILE A 77 1.43 4.38 11.17
N SER A 78 1.52 5.45 11.96
CA SER A 78 1.32 5.39 13.42
C SER A 78 -0.08 4.86 13.78
N ARG A 79 -1.15 5.35 13.13
CA ARG A 79 -2.52 4.85 13.43
C ARG A 79 -2.66 3.35 13.20
N TYR A 80 -2.12 2.81 12.12
CA TYR A 80 -2.22 1.39 11.79
C TYR A 80 -1.19 0.54 12.51
N LEU A 81 -0.03 1.10 12.87
CA LEU A 81 0.92 0.47 13.78
C LEU A 81 0.24 0.13 15.10
N HIS A 82 -0.39 1.10 15.75
CA HIS A 82 -1.08 0.82 17.01
C HIS A 82 -2.19 -0.22 16.85
N ALA A 83 -2.91 -0.24 15.73
CA ALA A 83 -3.87 -1.29 15.45
C ALA A 83 -3.19 -2.67 15.32
N ALA A 84 -2.13 -2.78 14.52
CA ALA A 84 -1.36 -4.00 14.34
C ALA A 84 -0.75 -4.52 15.65
N LEU A 85 -0.18 -3.64 16.49
CA LEU A 85 0.41 -4.04 17.78
C LEU A 85 -0.62 -4.60 18.75
N ARG A 86 -1.86 -4.07 18.74
CA ARG A 86 -2.96 -4.61 19.54
C ARG A 86 -3.38 -5.99 19.04
N THR A 87 -3.51 -6.16 17.73
CA THR A 87 -3.90 -7.44 17.12
C THR A 87 -2.83 -8.51 17.35
N LEU A 88 -1.57 -8.19 17.08
CA LEU A 88 -0.42 -9.11 17.18
C LEU A 88 0.12 -9.26 18.62
N ARG A 89 -0.44 -8.51 19.58
CA ARG A 89 -0.04 -8.52 21.00
C ARG A 89 1.48 -8.42 21.20
N VAL A 90 2.11 -7.50 20.46
CA VAL A 90 3.56 -7.35 20.45
C VAL A 90 4.03 -6.80 21.80
N PRO A 91 4.98 -7.45 22.50
CA PRO A 91 5.45 -7.03 23.82
C PRO A 91 6.47 -5.88 23.76
N LEU A 92 6.84 -5.40 22.58
CA LEU A 92 7.77 -4.30 22.39
C LEU A 92 7.08 -2.95 22.61
N SER A 93 7.86 -1.96 23.05
CA SER A 93 7.34 -0.59 23.18
C SER A 93 6.93 -0.05 21.81
N ALA A 94 5.72 0.52 21.72
CA ALA A 94 5.24 1.14 20.48
C ALA A 94 6.20 2.23 20.00
N GLN A 95 6.78 2.98 20.94
CA GLN A 95 7.74 4.06 20.64
C GLN A 95 9.01 3.55 19.95
N THR A 96 9.56 2.39 20.36
CA THR A 96 10.71 1.80 19.67
C THR A 96 10.37 1.48 18.21
N LEU A 97 9.20 0.90 17.98
CA LEU A 97 8.76 0.54 16.63
C LEU A 97 8.44 1.77 15.79
N GLU A 98 7.85 2.80 16.38
CA GLU A 98 7.63 4.08 15.71
C GLU A 98 8.94 4.74 15.28
N ASN A 99 9.95 4.77 16.15
CA ASN A 99 11.25 5.35 15.80
C ASN A 99 11.93 4.61 14.65
N GLU A 100 11.86 3.27 14.64
CA GLU A 100 12.36 2.45 13.54
C GLU A 100 11.56 2.67 12.25
N LEU A 101 10.23 2.81 12.35
CA LEU A 101 9.36 3.11 11.21
C LEU A 101 9.58 4.51 10.65
N VAL A 102 9.78 5.52 11.50
CA VAL A 102 10.14 6.87 11.06
C VAL A 102 11.48 6.86 10.34
N SER A 103 12.45 6.11 10.87
CA SER A 103 13.78 5.99 10.29
C SER A 103 13.78 5.28 8.93
N ILE A 104 13.00 4.21 8.75
CA ILE A 104 12.84 3.57 7.43
C ILE A 104 12.11 4.50 6.46
N LEU A 105 11.10 5.25 6.90
CA LEU A 105 10.39 6.22 6.05
C LEU A 105 11.30 7.38 5.60
N ALA A 106 12.29 7.75 6.41
CA ALA A 106 13.32 8.71 6.02
C ALA A 106 14.20 8.21 4.85
N THR A 107 14.15 6.92 4.51
CA THR A 107 14.83 6.37 3.33
C THR A 107 13.94 6.34 2.08
N PHE A 108 12.63 6.59 2.24
CA PHE A 108 11.68 6.54 1.14
C PHE A 108 11.75 7.83 0.32
N ARG A 109 11.48 7.70 -0.98
CA ARG A 109 11.28 8.85 -1.87
C ARG A 109 9.82 8.95 -2.29
N PHE A 110 9.11 9.83 -1.59
CA PHE A 110 7.73 10.14 -1.95
C PHE A 110 7.69 11.01 -3.21
N ARG A 111 6.96 10.54 -4.22
CA ARG A 111 6.68 11.28 -5.46
C ARG A 111 5.22 11.70 -5.45
N GLY A 112 4.97 13.01 -5.50
CA GLY A 112 3.60 13.55 -5.55
C GLY A 112 2.89 13.59 -4.20
N ALA A 113 1.55 13.57 -4.24
CA ALA A 113 0.71 13.64 -3.04
C ALA A 113 0.70 12.31 -2.25
N ALA A 114 0.32 12.38 -0.96
CA ALA A 114 0.10 11.19 -0.16
C ALA A 114 -1.00 10.31 -0.79
N PRO A 115 -0.81 8.99 -0.89
CA PRO A 115 -1.75 8.13 -1.58
C PRO A 115 -3.02 7.96 -0.75
N HIS A 116 -4.14 7.87 -1.44
CA HIS A 116 -5.41 7.49 -0.84
C HIS A 116 -5.53 5.98 -0.79
N LEU A 117 -4.95 5.36 0.24
CA LEU A 117 -5.08 3.91 0.47
C LEU A 117 -6.28 3.59 1.38
N PRO A 118 -7.02 2.51 1.09
CA PRO A 118 -8.01 1.98 2.03
C PRO A 118 -7.33 1.40 3.27
N ALA A 119 -8.11 1.19 4.33
CA ALA A 119 -7.60 0.76 5.63
C ALA A 119 -6.78 -0.54 5.57
N ASP A 120 -7.29 -1.53 4.84
CA ASP A 120 -6.63 -2.84 4.69
C ASP A 120 -5.25 -2.72 4.02
N ARG A 121 -5.09 -1.76 3.10
CA ARG A 121 -3.83 -1.54 2.38
C ARG A 121 -2.82 -0.81 3.25
N TRP A 122 -3.27 0.09 4.12
CA TRP A 122 -2.41 0.65 5.14
C TRP A 122 -1.99 -0.38 6.20
N MET A 123 -2.90 -1.27 6.61
CA MET A 123 -2.57 -2.37 7.51
C MET A 123 -1.51 -3.26 6.87
N LEU A 124 -1.71 -3.69 5.62
CA LEU A 124 -0.74 -4.46 4.85
C LEU A 124 0.63 -3.76 4.82
N LEU A 125 0.67 -2.46 4.51
CA LEU A 125 1.91 -1.69 4.49
C LEU A 125 2.63 -1.75 5.84
N VAL A 126 1.91 -1.54 6.95
CA VAL A 126 2.49 -1.63 8.30
C VAL A 126 3.03 -3.03 8.59
N LEU A 127 2.29 -4.09 8.24
CA LEU A 127 2.74 -5.48 8.42
C LEU A 127 4.01 -5.77 7.61
N VAL A 128 4.10 -5.27 6.37
CA VAL A 128 5.29 -5.41 5.53
C VAL A 128 6.49 -4.71 6.16
N LEU A 129 6.32 -3.48 6.66
CA LEU A 129 7.40 -2.75 7.30
C LEU A 129 7.84 -3.42 8.62
N LEU A 130 6.91 -3.90 9.43
CA LEU A 130 7.20 -4.64 10.67
C LEU A 130 7.99 -5.92 10.39
N GLU A 131 7.57 -6.73 9.40
CA GLU A 131 8.29 -7.94 9.00
C GLU A 131 9.68 -7.61 8.42
N SER A 132 9.79 -6.51 7.66
CA SER A 132 11.07 -6.07 7.11
C SER A 132 12.07 -5.68 8.22
N ILE A 133 11.61 -4.90 9.21
CA ILE A 133 12.41 -4.49 10.37
C ILE A 133 12.75 -5.71 11.25
N SER A 134 11.81 -6.65 11.43
CA SER A 134 12.03 -7.86 12.23
C SER A 134 13.15 -8.73 11.66
N ARG A 135 13.21 -8.87 10.32
CA ARG A 135 14.20 -9.74 9.65
C ARG A 135 15.64 -9.25 9.78
N LYS A 136 15.88 -7.96 9.97
CA LYS A 136 17.25 -7.40 9.93
C LYS A 136 17.68 -6.58 11.16
N ARG A 137 16.76 -5.92 11.88
CA ARG A 137 17.12 -4.98 12.96
C ARG A 137 16.57 -5.36 14.33
N LEU A 138 15.38 -5.96 14.39
CA LEU A 138 14.73 -6.30 15.66
C LEU A 138 14.55 -7.82 15.82
N PRO A 139 15.59 -8.56 16.25
CA PRO A 139 15.49 -10.00 16.45
C PRO A 139 14.40 -10.37 17.48
N ALA A 140 14.19 -9.54 18.51
CA ALA A 140 13.13 -9.73 19.49
C ALA A 140 11.71 -9.67 18.87
N LEU A 141 11.51 -8.81 17.87
CA LEU A 141 10.25 -8.75 17.11
C LEU A 141 10.09 -9.99 16.24
N ARG A 142 11.18 -10.45 15.61
CA ARG A 142 11.18 -11.65 14.76
C ARG A 142 10.79 -12.89 15.55
N GLU A 143 11.40 -13.09 16.71
CA GLU A 143 11.07 -14.23 17.58
C GLU A 143 9.59 -14.24 17.96
N HIS A 144 9.01 -13.07 18.22
CA HIS A 144 7.57 -12.94 18.52
C HIS A 144 6.69 -13.24 17.31
N LEU A 145 7.00 -12.67 16.14
CA LEU A 145 6.24 -12.89 14.90
C LEU A 145 6.34 -14.32 14.36
N GLN A 146 7.39 -15.05 14.75
CA GLN A 146 7.59 -16.46 14.37
C GLN A 146 6.90 -17.44 15.33
N ARG A 147 6.37 -17.00 16.47
CA ARG A 147 5.57 -17.86 17.34
C ARG A 147 4.33 -18.32 16.59
N GLY A 148 4.01 -19.61 16.65
CA GLY A 148 2.96 -20.20 15.80
C GLY A 148 1.57 -19.57 15.97
N ASP A 149 1.23 -19.16 17.19
CA ASP A 149 0.00 -18.45 17.54
C ASP A 149 -0.04 -17.04 16.91
N ILE A 150 1.02 -16.26 17.08
CA ILE A 150 1.12 -14.90 16.52
C ILE A 150 1.21 -14.94 14.99
N ARG A 151 1.93 -15.92 14.44
CA ARG A 151 2.02 -16.13 12.99
C ARG A 151 0.66 -16.47 12.40
N ALA A 152 -0.17 -17.27 13.08
CA ALA A 152 -1.53 -17.54 12.65
C ALA A 152 -2.38 -16.26 12.62
N VAL A 153 -2.28 -15.41 13.64
CA VAL A 153 -2.96 -14.10 13.67
C VAL A 153 -2.48 -13.18 12.54
N LEU A 154 -1.17 -13.16 12.25
CA LEU A 154 -0.64 -12.42 11.09
C LEU A 154 -1.23 -12.94 9.78
N LEU A 155 -1.30 -14.26 9.59
CA LEU A 155 -1.87 -14.86 8.38
C LEU A 155 -3.37 -14.57 8.22
N ASP A 156 -4.11 -14.56 9.33
CA ASP A 156 -5.52 -14.17 9.35
C ASP A 156 -5.71 -12.69 8.99
N GLU A 157 -4.88 -11.81 9.55
CA GLU A 157 -4.86 -10.39 9.20
C GLU A 157 -4.47 -10.18 7.73
N LEU A 158 -3.50 -10.94 7.20
CA LEU A 158 -3.16 -10.88 5.77
C LEU A 158 -4.31 -11.34 4.89
N ALA A 159 -5.04 -12.38 5.29
CA ALA A 159 -6.24 -12.83 4.60
C ALA A 159 -7.34 -11.75 4.59
N SER A 160 -7.48 -10.98 5.68
CA SER A 160 -8.37 -9.81 5.75
C SER A 160 -8.04 -8.77 4.66
N THR A 161 -6.74 -8.57 4.39
CA THR A 161 -6.27 -7.66 3.33
C THR A 161 -6.38 -8.21 1.90
N LYS A 162 -6.89 -9.44 1.74
CA LYS A 162 -6.94 -10.17 0.46
C LYS A 162 -5.55 -10.26 -0.18
N THR A 163 -4.51 -10.45 0.62
CA THR A 163 -3.13 -10.55 0.17
C THR A 163 -2.62 -11.94 0.53
N SER A 164 -2.07 -12.65 -0.46
CA SER A 164 -1.46 -13.95 -0.24
C SER A 164 -0.12 -13.83 0.48
N VAL A 165 0.33 -14.93 1.09
CA VAL A 165 1.65 -14.99 1.74
C VAL A 165 2.78 -14.72 0.74
N ALA A 166 2.66 -15.23 -0.49
CA ALA A 166 3.65 -15.00 -1.53
C ALA A 166 3.75 -13.54 -1.95
N GLU A 167 2.62 -12.84 -2.09
CA GLU A 167 2.59 -11.40 -2.37
C GLU A 167 3.17 -10.60 -1.20
N PHE A 168 2.83 -10.99 0.04
CA PHE A 168 3.39 -10.38 1.24
C PHE A 168 4.92 -10.53 1.30
N ASP A 169 5.43 -11.74 1.09
CA ASP A 169 6.87 -12.00 1.04
C ASP A 169 7.55 -11.26 -0.11
N ALA A 170 6.87 -11.06 -1.24
CA ALA A 170 7.38 -10.24 -2.34
C ALA A 170 7.51 -8.76 -1.94
N PHE A 171 6.53 -8.19 -1.23
CA PHE A 171 6.63 -6.82 -0.71
C PHE A 171 7.73 -6.66 0.32
N VAL A 172 7.88 -7.63 1.22
CA VAL A 172 8.99 -7.66 2.20
C VAL A 172 10.32 -7.78 1.49
N GLY A 173 10.40 -8.63 0.47
CA GLY A 173 11.58 -8.78 -0.39
C GLY A 173 11.98 -7.46 -1.05
N LEU A 174 11.01 -6.73 -1.59
CA LEU A 174 11.22 -5.41 -2.20
C LEU A 174 11.81 -4.39 -1.22
N CYS A 175 11.38 -4.38 0.05
CA CYS A 175 11.96 -3.51 1.08
C CYS A 175 13.39 -3.90 1.44
N LEU A 176 13.69 -5.20 1.48
CA LEU A 176 14.99 -5.73 1.89
C LEU A 176 16.06 -5.62 0.81
N ASP A 177 15.68 -5.83 -0.45
CA ASP A 177 16.56 -5.78 -1.61
C ASP A 177 15.85 -5.05 -2.76
N PRO A 178 15.81 -3.70 -2.71
CA PRO A 178 15.18 -2.91 -3.75
C PRO A 178 15.97 -3.02 -5.04
N VAL A 179 15.36 -3.67 -6.03
CA VAL A 179 15.92 -3.77 -7.39
C VAL A 179 15.97 -2.37 -8.01
N VAL A 180 17.17 -1.96 -8.44
CA VAL A 180 17.43 -0.67 -9.13
C VAL A 180 16.91 -0.71 -10.56
#